data_AF-A0A7Y0FTI0-F1
#
_entry.id   AF-A0A7Y0FTI0-F1
#
_cell.length_a   1.000
_cell.length_b   1.000
_cell.length_c   1.000
_cell.angle_alpha   90.00
_cell.angle_beta   90.00
_cell.angle_gamma   90.00
#
_symmetry.space_group_name_H-M   'P 1'
#
loop_
_entity.id
_entity.type
_entity.pdbx_description
1 polymer ?
#
loop_
_entity_poly.entity_id
_entity_poly.type
_entity_poly.pdbx_seq_one_letter_code
_entity_poly.pdbx_strand_id
1 'polypeptide(L)'
;MKKSLLYLSSFVCTSLLHAQVGINTAIPRSTLTVNGSFAGQYKLSSTSTTLGASDFYMAFNGSTAATFTLPAATAAAPAAGNIQGRVYYIKNTGSAQLTVAANGTELIDNQTGSGVANFKLNPAGYAMLISRGTVSGTTWELSTFIDKTTSTIAALGATDLVTYTGTAFTNFNNSIPQIVPFAVGDMIVNQGGSVTWNDAGDYWQILESGVYKIEGYAYFGSGGALSGTSQWTGINLNITKNGTAISNIIGGNRGNIMDIIAQFGNTPINVNCIVHLNAGDRVYLTMNYGAGDSPTTSARIAVPNSLIENRNFSMQQLSVP
;
A
#
# COMPACT_ATOMS: atom_id res chain seq x y z
N MET A 1 66.33 -15.66 31.99
CA MET A 1 64.95 -16.22 31.92
C MET A 1 63.89 -15.33 32.57
N LYS A 2 64.08 -14.78 33.80
CA LYS A 2 63.05 -13.97 34.50
C LYS A 2 62.57 -12.70 33.76
N LYS A 3 63.45 -11.97 33.05
CA LYS A 3 63.07 -10.78 32.27
C LYS A 3 62.27 -11.13 31.01
N SER A 4 62.61 -12.23 30.35
CA SER A 4 61.91 -12.70 29.14
C SER A 4 60.48 -13.19 29.43
N LEU A 5 60.25 -13.76 30.61
CA LEU A 5 58.92 -14.22 31.05
C LEU A 5 57.97 -13.04 31.32
N LEU A 6 58.50 -11.90 31.81
CA LEU A 6 57.72 -10.69 32.11
C LEU A 6 57.25 -9.95 30.84
N TYR A 7 58.09 -9.95 29.78
CA TYR A 7 57.70 -9.40 28.48
C TYR A 7 56.65 -10.29 27.79
N LEU A 8 56.79 -11.62 27.92
CA LEU A 8 55.80 -12.56 27.39
C LEU A 8 54.44 -12.42 28.10
N SER A 9 54.42 -12.21 29.42
CA SER A 9 53.15 -12.01 30.16
C SER A 9 52.43 -10.71 29.78
N SER A 10 53.19 -9.64 29.50
CA SER A 10 52.59 -8.35 29.09
C SER A 10 52.01 -8.41 27.66
N PHE A 11 52.62 -9.19 26.77
CA PHE A 11 52.17 -9.38 25.39
C PHE A 11 50.97 -10.34 25.28
N VAL A 12 50.86 -11.32 26.18
CA VAL A 12 49.71 -12.24 26.21
C VAL A 12 48.46 -11.58 26.80
N CYS A 13 48.59 -10.68 27.79
CA CYS A 13 47.45 -9.98 28.39
C CYS A 13 46.72 -9.02 27.44
N THR A 14 47.39 -8.42 26.45
CA THR A 14 46.75 -7.49 25.51
C THR A 14 45.85 -8.19 24.49
N SER A 15 46.08 -9.48 24.22
CA SER A 15 45.27 -10.29 23.29
C SER A 15 43.92 -10.73 23.84
N LEU A 16 43.68 -10.51 25.15
CA LEU A 16 42.46 -10.92 25.85
C LEU A 16 41.54 -9.73 26.22
N LEU A 17 41.95 -8.49 25.92
CA LEU A 17 41.18 -7.30 26.21
C LEU A 17 40.32 -6.92 25.00
N HIS A 18 39.02 -7.17 25.08
CA HIS A 18 38.06 -6.60 24.13
C HIS A 18 37.91 -5.10 24.42
N ALA A 19 38.16 -4.25 23.42
CA ALA A 19 37.89 -2.82 23.53
C ALA A 19 36.37 -2.57 23.48
N GLN A 20 35.70 -2.70 24.62
CA GLN A 20 34.30 -2.35 24.77
C GLN A 20 34.18 -0.87 25.17
N VAL A 21 33.31 -0.14 24.49
CA VAL A 21 33.06 1.27 24.76
C VAL A 21 31.67 1.42 25.37
N GLY A 22 31.61 1.87 26.62
CA GLY A 22 30.39 2.26 27.30
C GLY A 22 30.26 3.77 27.38
N ILE A 23 29.20 4.34 26.80
CA ILE A 23 28.80 5.74 27.04
C ILE A 23 27.71 5.73 28.10
N ASN A 24 27.98 6.38 29.24
CA ASN A 24 27.10 6.40 30.41
C ASN A 24 26.81 5.01 31.03
N THR A 25 27.77 4.08 30.91
CA THR A 25 27.76 2.79 31.60
C THR A 25 29.19 2.27 31.75
N ALA A 26 29.52 1.72 32.93
CA ALA A 26 30.81 1.06 33.17
C ALA A 26 30.82 -0.42 32.73
N ILE A 27 29.64 -0.98 32.44
CA ILE A 27 29.46 -2.38 32.05
C ILE A 27 28.71 -2.40 30.70
N PRO A 28 29.40 -2.15 29.58
CA PRO A 28 28.79 -2.25 28.26
C PRO A 28 28.33 -3.70 27.99
N ARG A 29 27.15 -3.84 27.37
CA ARG A 29 26.54 -5.14 27.05
C ARG A 29 26.79 -5.58 25.62
N SER A 30 27.50 -4.76 24.85
CA SER A 30 27.97 -4.97 23.48
C SER A 30 29.29 -4.22 23.28
N THR A 31 29.98 -4.41 22.16
CA THR A 31 31.23 -3.70 21.84
C THR A 31 31.07 -2.18 21.94
N LEU A 32 29.90 -1.66 21.59
CA LEU A 32 29.47 -0.29 21.88
C LEU A 32 28.12 -0.32 22.61
N THR A 33 28.05 0.32 23.77
CA THR A 33 26.79 0.51 24.52
C THR A 33 26.59 1.99 24.83
N VAL A 34 25.45 2.54 24.42
CA VAL A 34 25.05 3.92 24.77
C VAL A 34 23.84 3.85 25.68
N ASN A 35 23.99 4.24 26.94
CA ASN A 35 22.89 4.33 27.90
C ASN A 35 22.32 5.77 27.91
N GLY A 36 21.59 6.09 26.85
CA GLY A 36 21.03 7.41 26.58
C GLY A 36 20.63 7.55 25.11
N SER A 37 20.36 8.78 24.67
CA SER A 37 20.05 9.06 23.27
C SER A 37 21.29 8.98 22.37
N PHE A 38 21.12 8.50 21.15
CA PHE A 38 22.11 8.54 20.08
C PHE A 38 21.61 9.46 18.96
N ALA A 39 22.45 10.37 18.48
CA ALA A 39 22.16 11.24 17.36
C ALA A 39 23.22 11.05 16.27
N GLY A 40 22.82 10.48 15.14
CA GLY A 40 23.61 10.56 13.90
C GLY A 40 23.31 11.87 13.16
N GLN A 41 24.12 12.20 12.15
CA GLN A 41 23.88 13.41 11.35
C GLN A 41 22.51 13.33 10.66
N TYR A 42 21.67 14.35 10.89
CA TYR A 42 20.46 14.60 10.11
C TYR A 42 20.75 15.71 9.09
N LYS A 43 20.59 15.42 7.80
CA LYS A 43 20.87 16.37 6.73
C LYS A 43 19.68 16.48 5.80
N LEU A 44 19.30 17.72 5.54
CA LEU A 44 18.22 18.09 4.63
C LEU A 44 18.82 18.54 3.30
N SER A 45 18.28 18.08 2.18
CA SER A 45 18.67 18.55 0.84
C SER A 45 17.47 18.62 -0.09
N SER A 46 17.39 19.70 -0.87
CA SER A 46 16.33 19.93 -1.86
C SER A 46 16.78 19.67 -3.30
N THR A 47 18.04 19.27 -3.51
CA THR A 47 18.65 19.07 -4.84
C THR A 47 19.46 17.77 -4.88
N SER A 48 19.88 17.36 -6.07
CA SER A 48 20.71 16.17 -6.25
C SER A 48 22.00 16.26 -5.44
N THR A 49 22.36 15.18 -4.74
CA THR A 49 23.47 15.16 -3.77
C THR A 49 24.18 13.81 -3.80
N THR A 50 25.51 13.81 -3.75
CA THR A 50 26.28 12.59 -3.49
C THR A 50 26.51 12.44 -2.00
N LEU A 51 26.14 11.28 -1.44
CA LEU A 51 26.30 10.97 -0.01
C LEU A 51 27.77 10.66 0.31
N GLY A 52 28.19 11.00 1.52
CA GLY A 52 29.57 10.88 1.98
C GLY A 52 29.71 10.30 3.38
N ALA A 53 30.94 10.27 3.89
CA ALA A 53 31.29 9.60 5.15
C ALA A 53 30.70 10.23 6.41
N SER A 54 30.25 11.48 6.35
CA SER A 54 29.58 12.14 7.48
C SER A 54 28.07 11.86 7.52
N ASP A 55 27.47 11.55 6.37
CA ASP A 55 26.01 11.45 6.24
C ASP A 55 25.51 10.18 6.96
N PHE A 56 24.32 10.28 7.59
CA PHE A 56 23.68 9.16 8.28
C PHE A 56 22.19 9.10 7.96
N TYR A 57 21.48 10.19 8.23
CA TYR A 57 20.08 10.38 7.86
C TYR A 57 19.94 11.52 6.85
N MET A 58 19.43 11.20 5.67
CA MET A 58 19.23 12.12 4.55
C MET A 58 17.74 12.33 4.30
N ALA A 59 17.25 13.55 4.52
CA ALA A 59 15.91 13.96 4.19
C ALA A 59 15.93 14.78 2.89
N PHE A 60 15.22 14.29 1.86
CA PHE A 60 14.97 15.05 0.65
C PHE A 60 13.71 15.91 0.84
N ASN A 61 13.79 17.21 0.60
CA ASN A 61 12.66 18.14 0.73
C ASN A 61 12.43 18.99 -0.54
N GLY A 62 12.89 18.52 -1.69
CA GLY A 62 12.73 19.24 -2.95
C GLY A 62 11.31 19.19 -3.50
N SER A 63 10.98 20.23 -4.28
CA SER A 63 9.76 20.34 -5.09
C SER A 63 10.01 19.99 -6.56
N THR A 64 11.25 19.72 -6.96
CA THR A 64 11.66 19.23 -8.28
C THR A 64 12.37 17.90 -8.15
N ALA A 65 12.28 17.05 -9.18
CA ALA A 65 12.91 15.72 -9.11
C ALA A 65 14.43 15.83 -8.92
N ALA A 66 14.98 14.94 -8.10
CA ALA A 66 16.40 14.95 -7.74
C ALA A 66 16.96 13.54 -7.63
N THR A 67 18.29 13.43 -7.56
CA THR A 67 18.99 12.17 -7.35
C THR A 67 19.92 12.24 -6.14
N PHE A 68 19.75 11.32 -5.20
CA PHE A 68 20.77 11.03 -4.20
C PHE A 68 21.64 9.89 -4.70
N THR A 69 22.93 10.17 -4.88
CA THR A 69 23.91 9.19 -5.35
C THR A 69 24.65 8.62 -4.15
N LEU A 70 24.59 7.31 -3.96
CA LEU A 70 25.38 6.60 -2.96
C LEU A 70 26.87 6.74 -3.31
N PRO A 71 27.76 6.80 -2.30
CA PRO A 71 29.18 6.82 -2.58
C PRO A 71 29.63 5.48 -3.18
N ALA A 72 30.76 5.50 -3.90
CA ALA A 72 31.43 4.28 -4.31
C ALA A 72 31.76 3.42 -3.08
N ALA A 73 31.73 2.10 -3.24
CA ALA A 73 31.96 1.15 -2.16
C ALA A 73 33.34 1.28 -1.52
N THR A 74 34.29 1.94 -2.19
CA THR A 74 35.67 2.18 -1.76
C THR A 74 35.89 3.56 -1.13
N ALA A 75 34.85 4.39 -0.98
CA ALA A 75 34.93 5.76 -0.47
C ALA A 75 35.02 5.85 1.07
N ALA A 76 35.82 4.96 1.69
CA ALA A 76 36.20 5.13 3.08
C ALA A 76 37.04 6.41 3.27
N ALA A 77 36.95 6.98 4.48
CA ALA A 77 37.74 8.12 4.90
C ALA A 77 38.35 7.82 6.28
N PRO A 78 39.58 8.28 6.59
CA PRO A 78 40.42 9.18 5.79
C PRO A 78 41.24 8.51 4.68
N ALA A 79 41.27 7.18 4.60
CA ALA A 79 41.93 6.42 3.53
C ALA A 79 40.90 5.57 2.78
N ALA A 80 41.09 5.43 1.46
CA ALA A 80 40.23 4.61 0.61
C ALA A 80 40.25 3.15 1.07
N GLY A 81 39.11 2.48 0.97
CA GLY A 81 38.87 1.15 1.50
C GLY A 81 37.39 0.81 1.45
N ASN A 82 37.03 -0.46 1.63
CA ASN A 82 35.61 -0.82 1.60
C ASN A 82 34.87 -0.15 2.77
N ILE A 83 33.60 0.18 2.56
CA ILE A 83 32.73 0.77 3.60
C ILE A 83 31.70 -0.24 4.11
N GLN A 84 32.06 -1.53 4.20
CA GLN A 84 31.17 -2.62 4.61
C GLN A 84 30.42 -2.28 5.90
N GLY A 85 29.11 -2.50 5.87
CA GLY A 85 28.23 -2.21 7.00
C GLY A 85 27.84 -0.74 7.16
N ARG A 86 28.33 0.18 6.32
CA ARG A 86 27.86 1.57 6.33
C ARG A 86 26.37 1.63 6.01
N VAL A 87 25.62 2.33 6.85
CA VAL A 87 24.18 2.51 6.73
C VAL A 87 23.84 3.94 6.34
N TYR A 88 22.93 4.09 5.38
CA TYR A 88 22.25 5.35 5.11
C TYR A 88 20.75 5.18 5.25
N TYR A 89 20.13 6.11 5.96
CA TYR A 89 18.69 6.28 6.02
C TYR A 89 18.30 7.42 5.10
N ILE A 90 17.38 7.18 4.18
CA ILE A 90 16.93 8.17 3.21
C ILE A 90 15.41 8.30 3.32
N LYS A 91 14.92 9.53 3.52
CA LYS A 91 13.49 9.85 3.59
C LYS A 91 13.16 10.90 2.54
N ASN A 92 12.13 10.66 1.74
CA ASN A 92 11.53 11.71 0.93
C ASN A 92 10.46 12.44 1.75
N THR A 93 10.79 13.63 2.23
CA THR A 93 9.87 14.55 2.93
C THR A 93 9.31 15.63 2.01
N GLY A 94 9.79 15.71 0.76
CA GLY A 94 9.38 16.67 -0.23
C GLY A 94 8.14 16.23 -1.01
N SER A 95 7.81 17.00 -2.04
CA SER A 95 6.68 16.72 -2.93
C SER A 95 7.10 16.12 -4.27
N ALA A 96 8.39 16.18 -4.61
CA ALA A 96 8.91 15.61 -5.85
C ALA A 96 9.45 14.19 -5.68
N GLN A 97 9.58 13.49 -6.81
CA GLN A 97 10.21 12.17 -6.86
C GLN A 97 11.72 12.26 -6.59
N LEU A 98 12.21 11.43 -5.67
CA LEU A 98 13.64 11.25 -5.43
C LEU A 98 14.09 9.96 -6.13
N THR A 99 15.21 10.00 -6.84
CA THR A 99 15.91 8.80 -7.30
C THR A 99 17.08 8.54 -6.37
N VAL A 100 17.26 7.30 -5.92
CA VAL A 100 18.46 6.87 -5.18
C VAL A 100 19.26 5.98 -6.10
N ALA A 101 20.50 6.37 -6.41
CA ALA A 101 21.34 5.72 -7.39
C ALA A 101 22.65 5.21 -6.78
N ALA A 102 23.14 4.07 -7.26
CA ALA A 102 24.50 3.61 -6.99
C ALA A 102 25.53 4.47 -7.75
N ASN A 103 26.80 4.37 -7.35
CA ASN A 103 27.88 5.11 -7.99
C ASN A 103 28.33 4.41 -9.29
N GLY A 104 28.34 5.13 -10.40
CA GLY A 104 28.92 4.65 -11.66
C GLY A 104 28.26 3.35 -12.16
N THR A 105 29.03 2.25 -12.17
CA THR A 105 28.58 0.92 -12.63
C THR A 105 28.21 -0.03 -11.50
N GLU A 106 28.28 0.44 -10.25
CA GLU A 106 27.83 -0.33 -9.09
C GLU A 106 26.30 -0.52 -9.12
N LEU A 107 25.83 -1.55 -8.44
CA LEU A 107 24.42 -1.93 -8.36
C LEU A 107 23.94 -2.02 -6.91
N ILE A 108 22.63 -1.87 -6.74
CA ILE A 108 21.90 -2.04 -5.48
C ILE A 108 21.20 -3.40 -5.56
N ASP A 109 21.49 -4.27 -4.61
CA ASP A 109 20.72 -5.49 -4.41
C ASP A 109 19.31 -5.12 -3.89
N ASN A 110 18.29 -5.45 -4.67
CA ASN A 110 16.89 -5.20 -4.37
C ASN A 110 16.11 -6.50 -4.09
N GLN A 111 16.80 -7.54 -3.60
CA GLN A 111 16.35 -8.87 -3.14
C GLN A 111 16.69 -10.02 -4.10
N THR A 112 16.39 -9.92 -5.40
CA THR A 112 16.62 -11.01 -6.36
C THR A 112 17.20 -10.52 -7.68
N GLY A 113 18.16 -11.26 -8.23
CA GLY A 113 18.74 -11.01 -9.55
C GLY A 113 20.09 -10.31 -9.51
N SER A 114 20.43 -9.58 -10.58
CA SER A 114 21.73 -8.91 -10.74
C SER A 114 21.87 -7.60 -9.95
N GLY A 115 20.79 -7.11 -9.36
CA GLY A 115 20.71 -5.76 -8.78
C GLY A 115 20.36 -4.68 -9.81
N VAL A 116 20.08 -3.48 -9.31
CA VAL A 116 19.62 -2.32 -10.10
C VAL A 116 20.55 -1.12 -9.90
N ALA A 117 20.72 -0.29 -10.92
CA ALA A 117 21.57 0.91 -10.82
C ALA A 117 20.94 2.01 -9.95
N ASN A 118 19.62 2.03 -9.82
CA ASN A 118 18.86 3.00 -9.04
C ASN A 118 17.45 2.47 -8.71
N PHE A 119 16.80 3.13 -7.77
CA PHE A 119 15.37 3.00 -7.50
C PHE A 119 14.76 4.38 -7.21
N LYS A 120 13.43 4.47 -7.33
CA LYS A 120 12.67 5.68 -7.04
C LYS A 120 12.10 5.62 -5.62
N LEU A 121 12.10 6.76 -4.95
CA LEU A 121 11.51 6.97 -3.64
C LEU A 121 10.46 8.09 -3.76
N ASN A 122 9.19 7.70 -3.70
CA ASN A 122 8.08 8.62 -3.83
C ASN A 122 7.96 9.53 -2.61
N PRO A 123 7.21 10.65 -2.69
CA PRO A 123 6.90 11.47 -1.52
C PRO A 123 6.43 10.63 -0.34
N ALA A 124 6.92 10.96 0.86
CA ALA A 124 6.75 10.18 2.10
C ALA A 124 7.42 8.79 2.13
N GLY A 125 8.08 8.36 1.06
CA GLY A 125 8.87 7.13 1.00
C GLY A 125 10.11 7.17 1.90
N TYR A 126 10.57 6.00 2.33
CA TYR A 126 11.75 5.77 3.16
C TYR A 126 12.55 4.56 2.68
N ALA A 127 13.88 4.65 2.73
CA ALA A 127 14.78 3.55 2.45
C ALA A 127 15.93 3.48 3.46
N MET A 128 16.37 2.26 3.76
CA MET A 128 17.61 1.97 4.48
C MET A 128 18.53 1.18 3.56
N LEU A 129 19.73 1.72 3.33
CA LEU A 129 20.76 1.11 2.48
C LEU A 129 21.94 0.70 3.32
N ILE A 130 22.48 -0.49 3.07
CA ILE A 130 23.67 -1.02 3.76
C ILE A 130 24.74 -1.36 2.71
N SER A 131 25.97 -0.92 2.91
CA SER A 131 27.07 -1.34 2.04
C SER A 131 27.47 -2.79 2.32
N ARG A 132 27.58 -3.60 1.27
CA ARG A 132 27.93 -5.03 1.35
C ARG A 132 29.42 -5.28 1.51
N GLY A 133 30.27 -4.28 1.23
CA GLY A 133 31.73 -4.41 1.24
C GLY A 133 32.34 -5.00 -0.04
N THR A 134 31.53 -5.32 -1.03
CA THR A 134 31.94 -5.66 -2.40
C THR A 134 32.26 -4.39 -3.18
N VAL A 135 33.18 -4.47 -4.16
CA VAL A 135 33.68 -3.32 -4.93
C VAL A 135 33.22 -3.32 -6.40
N SER A 136 32.40 -4.29 -6.78
CA SER A 136 31.79 -4.42 -8.10
C SER A 136 30.47 -5.20 -8.01
N GLY A 137 29.63 -5.10 -9.05
CA GLY A 137 28.30 -5.68 -9.05
C GLY A 137 27.41 -5.02 -8.00
N THR A 138 26.68 -5.82 -7.21
CA THR A 138 25.89 -5.32 -6.09
C THR A 138 26.79 -4.92 -4.92
N THR A 139 26.99 -3.61 -4.73
CA THR A 139 27.80 -3.03 -3.65
C THR A 139 26.97 -2.51 -2.48
N TRP A 140 25.70 -2.27 -2.73
CA TRP A 140 24.70 -1.85 -1.77
C TRP A 140 23.59 -2.87 -1.65
N GLU A 141 22.97 -2.95 -0.48
CA GLU A 141 21.77 -3.72 -0.19
C GLU A 141 20.64 -2.76 0.22
N LEU A 142 19.48 -2.90 -0.42
CA LEU A 142 18.25 -2.27 0.00
C LEU A 142 17.59 -3.10 1.11
N SER A 143 17.99 -2.82 2.36
CA SER A 143 17.59 -3.61 3.52
C SER A 143 16.16 -3.32 3.97
N THR A 144 15.75 -2.04 3.93
CA THR A 144 14.37 -1.63 4.19
C THR A 144 13.92 -0.69 3.10
N PHE A 145 12.76 -0.96 2.51
CA PHE A 145 12.11 -0.08 1.55
C PHE A 145 10.65 0.09 1.96
N ILE A 146 10.30 1.30 2.38
CA ILE A 146 8.93 1.71 2.67
C ILE A 146 8.62 2.81 1.67
N ASP A 147 8.29 2.41 0.46
CA ASP A 147 7.74 3.32 -0.52
C ASP A 147 6.23 3.21 -0.45
N LYS A 148 5.57 4.31 -0.10
CA LYS A 148 4.12 4.34 -0.06
C LYS A 148 3.60 4.33 -1.50
N THR A 149 3.50 3.14 -2.08
CA THR A 149 2.84 2.91 -3.38
C THR A 149 2.03 1.61 -3.47
N THR A 150 1.98 0.74 -2.46
CA THR A 150 0.88 -0.24 -2.42
C THR A 150 -0.38 0.45 -1.92
N SER A 151 -1.16 1.00 -2.86
CA SER A 151 -2.54 1.42 -2.60
C SER A 151 -3.37 0.17 -2.31
N THR A 152 -3.46 -0.21 -1.04
CA THR A 152 -4.68 -0.85 -0.56
C THR A 152 -5.58 0.29 -0.10
N ILE A 153 -6.63 0.57 -0.86
CA ILE A 153 -7.72 1.41 -0.38
C ILE A 153 -8.91 0.48 -0.17
N ALA A 154 -9.16 0.18 1.10
CA ALA A 154 -10.31 -0.60 1.52
C ALA A 154 -10.78 -0.11 2.89
N ALA A 155 -11.73 0.80 2.89
CA ALA A 155 -12.93 0.68 3.70
C ALA A 155 -13.85 1.80 3.25
N LEU A 156 -15.03 1.47 2.73
CA LEU A 156 -16.15 2.40 2.69
C LEU A 156 -17.35 1.68 3.25
N GLY A 157 -17.29 1.44 4.56
CA GLY A 157 -18.42 1.00 5.35
C GLY A 157 -19.43 2.12 5.43
N ALA A 158 -20.45 2.08 4.58
CA ALA A 158 -21.50 3.09 4.59
C ALA A 158 -22.65 2.63 5.49
N THR A 159 -23.27 3.59 6.18
CA THR A 159 -24.29 3.31 7.20
C THR A 159 -25.66 3.89 6.82
N ASP A 160 -25.71 4.74 5.81
CA ASP A 160 -26.92 5.37 5.30
C ASP A 160 -27.77 4.40 4.46
N LEU A 161 -29.09 4.57 4.54
CA LEU A 161 -30.04 3.79 3.74
C LEU A 161 -29.97 4.23 2.27
N VAL A 162 -29.67 3.30 1.36
CA VAL A 162 -29.86 3.51 -0.08
C VAL A 162 -31.25 3.00 -0.46
N THR A 163 -32.00 3.80 -1.22
CA THR A 163 -33.30 3.39 -1.78
C THR A 163 -33.37 3.74 -3.26
N TYR A 164 -33.51 2.73 -4.12
CA TYR A 164 -33.85 2.90 -5.53
C TYR A 164 -35.36 3.09 -5.67
N THR A 165 -35.77 4.21 -6.26
CA THR A 165 -37.18 4.53 -6.62
C THR A 165 -37.24 5.14 -8.03
N GLY A 166 -38.45 5.35 -8.56
CA GLY A 166 -38.66 6.00 -9.86
C GLY A 166 -37.90 5.31 -10.99
N THR A 167 -37.23 6.10 -11.84
CA THR A 167 -36.47 5.59 -12.99
C THR A 167 -35.38 4.60 -12.61
N ALA A 168 -34.64 4.85 -11.53
CA ALA A 168 -33.57 3.95 -11.08
C ALA A 168 -34.12 2.57 -10.68
N PHE A 169 -35.30 2.55 -10.04
CA PHE A 169 -35.99 1.31 -9.69
C PHE A 169 -36.52 0.55 -10.91
N THR A 170 -37.12 1.26 -11.87
CA THR A 170 -37.54 0.67 -13.14
C THR A 170 -36.35 0.03 -13.86
N ASN A 171 -35.22 0.74 -13.92
CA ASN A 171 -34.00 0.22 -14.53
C ASN A 171 -33.45 -1.00 -13.77
N PHE A 172 -33.44 -0.95 -12.44
CA PHE A 172 -33.05 -2.08 -11.59
C PHE A 172 -33.85 -3.34 -11.92
N ASN A 173 -35.19 -3.24 -11.97
CA ASN A 173 -36.08 -4.36 -12.29
C ASN A 173 -35.96 -4.83 -13.75
N ASN A 174 -35.58 -3.93 -14.67
CA ASN A 174 -35.23 -4.29 -16.04
C ASN A 174 -33.81 -4.88 -16.18
N SER A 175 -33.20 -5.32 -15.07
CA SER A 175 -31.87 -5.91 -15.01
C SER A 175 -30.74 -4.99 -15.51
N ILE A 176 -30.96 -3.68 -15.48
CA ILE A 176 -29.93 -2.69 -15.79
C ILE A 176 -29.16 -2.38 -14.50
N PRO A 177 -27.85 -2.66 -14.41
CA PRO A 177 -27.01 -2.31 -13.26
C PRO A 177 -27.22 -0.87 -12.80
N GLN A 178 -27.56 -0.69 -11.53
CA GLN A 178 -27.64 0.62 -10.89
C GLN A 178 -26.43 0.81 -9.98
N ILE A 179 -25.82 1.99 -10.00
CA ILE A 179 -24.70 2.31 -9.12
C ILE A 179 -25.16 2.22 -7.66
N VAL A 180 -24.33 1.63 -6.81
CA VAL A 180 -24.49 1.64 -5.37
C VAL A 180 -23.83 2.93 -4.86
N PRO A 181 -24.60 3.94 -4.43
CA PRO A 181 -24.04 5.24 -4.08
C PRO A 181 -23.35 5.21 -2.72
N PHE A 182 -22.42 6.13 -2.49
CA PHE A 182 -21.79 6.42 -1.20
C PHE A 182 -22.01 7.90 -0.86
N ALA A 183 -22.28 8.19 0.41
CA ALA A 183 -22.51 9.55 0.86
C ALA A 183 -21.18 10.26 1.15
N VAL A 184 -21.16 11.59 1.04
CA VAL A 184 -20.00 12.45 1.36
C VAL A 184 -19.51 12.27 2.82
N GLY A 185 -20.36 11.75 3.71
CA GLY A 185 -20.02 11.45 5.10
C GLY A 185 -19.50 10.03 5.36
N ASP A 186 -19.50 9.15 4.36
CA ASP A 186 -18.95 7.80 4.51
C ASP A 186 -17.42 7.87 4.61
N MET A 187 -16.81 6.93 5.35
CA MET A 187 -15.37 6.94 5.56
C MET A 187 -14.64 6.54 4.28
N ILE A 188 -14.17 7.51 3.48
CA ILE A 188 -13.39 7.24 2.26
C ILE A 188 -11.90 7.20 2.60
N VAL A 189 -11.32 6.01 2.69
CA VAL A 189 -9.89 5.85 2.98
C VAL A 189 -9.06 5.95 1.70
N ASN A 190 -8.95 7.13 1.07
CA ASN A 190 -8.10 7.30 -0.11
C ASN A 190 -6.62 7.51 0.29
N GLN A 191 -5.88 6.41 0.50
CA GLN A 191 -4.45 6.47 0.85
C GLN A 191 -3.53 6.91 -0.31
N GLY A 192 -4.09 7.30 -1.46
CA GLY A 192 -3.36 7.70 -2.65
C GLY A 192 -2.65 6.53 -3.35
N GLY A 193 -2.08 6.81 -4.52
CA GLY A 193 -1.29 5.89 -5.35
C GLY A 193 -1.98 5.50 -6.67
N SER A 194 -2.21 4.22 -6.94
CA SER A 194 -2.62 3.71 -8.27
C SER A 194 -4.11 3.80 -8.59
N VAL A 195 -4.93 4.22 -7.62
CA VAL A 195 -6.36 4.50 -7.78
C VAL A 195 -6.77 5.72 -6.95
N THR A 196 -7.83 6.41 -7.35
CA THR A 196 -8.46 7.49 -6.56
C THR A 196 -9.98 7.34 -6.54
N TRP A 197 -10.63 7.75 -5.45
CA TRP A 197 -12.09 7.80 -5.36
C TRP A 197 -12.64 9.05 -6.05
N ASN A 198 -13.82 8.93 -6.67
CA ASN A 198 -14.61 10.05 -7.18
C ASN A 198 -15.98 10.08 -6.51
N ASP A 199 -16.19 11.07 -5.65
CA ASP A 199 -17.44 11.25 -4.90
C ASP A 199 -18.65 11.55 -5.78
N ALA A 200 -18.46 12.36 -6.83
CA ALA A 200 -19.58 12.80 -7.65
C ALA A 200 -20.20 11.69 -8.51
N GLY A 201 -19.45 10.62 -8.77
CA GLY A 201 -19.89 9.50 -9.59
C GLY A 201 -19.83 8.12 -8.94
N ASP A 202 -19.45 8.04 -7.67
CA ASP A 202 -19.33 6.80 -6.89
C ASP A 202 -18.48 5.71 -7.56
N TYR A 203 -17.25 6.07 -7.95
CA TYR A 203 -16.34 5.13 -8.60
C TYR A 203 -14.89 5.29 -8.20
N TRP A 204 -14.15 4.20 -8.36
CA TRP A 204 -12.70 4.23 -8.37
C TRP A 204 -12.19 4.57 -9.76
N GLN A 205 -11.39 5.62 -9.84
CA GLN A 205 -10.62 5.99 -11.03
C GLN A 205 -9.25 5.32 -10.96
N ILE A 206 -8.94 4.49 -11.96
CA ILE A 206 -7.64 3.85 -12.09
C ILE A 206 -6.64 4.88 -12.63
N LEU A 207 -5.50 5.02 -11.95
CA LEU A 207 -4.43 5.97 -12.28
C LEU A 207 -3.22 5.27 -12.92
N GLU A 208 -3.03 3.97 -12.65
CA GLU A 208 -1.93 3.17 -13.19
C GLU A 208 -2.47 1.85 -13.73
N SER A 209 -1.93 1.35 -14.85
CA SER A 209 -2.33 0.03 -15.36
C SER A 209 -1.76 -1.07 -14.48
N GLY A 210 -2.49 -2.18 -14.30
CA GLY A 210 -2.03 -3.27 -13.44
C GLY A 210 -3.10 -4.33 -13.17
N VAL A 211 -2.75 -5.31 -12.35
CA VAL A 211 -3.70 -6.31 -11.86
C VAL A 211 -4.24 -5.85 -10.52
N TYR A 212 -5.57 -5.87 -10.38
CA TYR A 212 -6.29 -5.39 -9.21
C TYR A 212 -7.14 -6.50 -8.61
N LYS A 213 -7.12 -6.61 -7.28
CA LYS A 213 -8.13 -7.31 -6.49
C LYS A 213 -9.21 -6.29 -6.12
N ILE A 214 -10.46 -6.65 -6.36
CA ILE A 214 -11.61 -5.78 -6.10
C ILE A 214 -12.62 -6.60 -5.30
N GLU A 215 -13.12 -6.02 -4.21
CA GLU A 215 -14.10 -6.66 -3.34
C GLU A 215 -15.24 -5.69 -3.03
N GLY A 216 -16.44 -6.23 -2.91
CA GLY A 216 -17.60 -5.45 -2.49
C GLY A 216 -18.61 -6.32 -1.77
N TYR A 217 -19.36 -5.72 -0.88
CA TYR A 217 -20.58 -6.32 -0.36
C TYR A 217 -21.66 -5.27 -0.20
N ALA A 218 -22.91 -5.71 -0.22
CA ALA A 218 -24.06 -4.89 0.13
C ALA A 218 -25.16 -5.77 0.74
N TYR A 219 -25.93 -5.20 1.66
CA TYR A 219 -27.07 -5.85 2.28
C TYR A 219 -28.36 -5.46 1.58
N PHE A 220 -28.93 -6.36 0.77
CA PHE A 220 -30.14 -6.09 0.00
C PHE A 220 -31.42 -6.31 0.81
N GLY A 221 -32.40 -5.43 0.62
CA GLY A 221 -33.81 -5.64 0.95
C GLY A 221 -34.74 -5.07 -0.14
N SER A 222 -35.94 -5.64 -0.32
CA SER A 222 -36.91 -5.21 -1.33
C SER A 222 -37.73 -3.99 -0.90
N GLY A 223 -37.60 -3.54 0.36
CA GLY A 223 -38.26 -2.32 0.84
C GLY A 223 -39.78 -2.30 0.71
N GLY A 224 -40.40 -3.47 0.56
CA GLY A 224 -41.81 -3.66 0.24
C GLY A 224 -42.07 -5.01 -0.42
N ALA A 225 -43.32 -5.27 -0.77
CA ALA A 225 -43.75 -6.54 -1.35
C ALA A 225 -43.03 -6.87 -2.67
N LEU A 226 -42.92 -8.17 -2.94
CA LEU A 226 -42.39 -8.72 -4.19
C LEU A 226 -43.55 -9.20 -5.07
N SER A 227 -43.34 -9.24 -6.38
CA SER A 227 -44.31 -9.75 -7.35
C SER A 227 -43.73 -10.90 -8.16
N GLY A 228 -44.49 -11.98 -8.29
CA GLY A 228 -44.13 -13.15 -9.09
C GLY A 228 -44.67 -14.43 -8.46
N THR A 229 -44.13 -15.58 -8.87
CA THR A 229 -44.55 -16.92 -8.40
C THR A 229 -43.37 -17.80 -7.94
N SER A 230 -42.16 -17.25 -7.93
CA SER A 230 -40.91 -17.98 -7.67
C SER A 230 -40.66 -18.17 -6.17
N GLN A 231 -41.27 -17.35 -5.31
CA GLN A 231 -41.09 -17.33 -3.85
C GLN A 231 -39.68 -16.91 -3.39
N TRP A 232 -38.85 -16.45 -4.31
CA TRP A 232 -37.53 -15.88 -4.08
C TRP A 232 -37.23 -14.78 -5.11
N THR A 233 -36.40 -13.83 -4.70
CA THR A 233 -35.84 -12.77 -5.54
C THR A 233 -34.34 -12.97 -5.71
N GLY A 234 -33.87 -12.96 -6.95
CA GLY A 234 -32.48 -13.08 -7.33
C GLY A 234 -31.88 -11.72 -7.60
N ILE A 235 -30.87 -11.35 -6.84
CA ILE A 235 -30.22 -10.04 -6.90
C ILE A 235 -28.76 -10.22 -7.26
N ASN A 236 -28.29 -9.47 -8.26
CA ASN A 236 -26.89 -9.45 -8.65
C ASN A 236 -26.20 -8.27 -7.99
N LEU A 237 -25.08 -8.53 -7.30
CA LEU A 237 -24.09 -7.51 -6.95
C LEU A 237 -22.91 -7.65 -7.91
N ASN A 238 -22.55 -6.56 -8.57
CA ASN A 238 -21.55 -6.57 -9.62
C ASN A 238 -20.49 -5.49 -9.41
N ILE A 239 -19.31 -5.77 -9.95
CA ILE A 239 -18.25 -4.82 -10.22
C ILE A 239 -18.33 -4.53 -11.71
N THR A 240 -18.59 -3.28 -12.09
CA THR A 240 -18.63 -2.86 -13.50
C THR A 240 -17.53 -1.89 -13.84
N LYS A 241 -17.11 -1.92 -15.10
CA LYS A 241 -16.04 -1.11 -15.66
C LYS A 241 -16.57 -0.15 -16.72
N ASN A 242 -16.28 1.13 -16.62
CA ASN A 242 -16.61 2.16 -17.62
C ASN A 242 -18.11 2.27 -17.93
N GLY A 243 -18.96 2.10 -16.92
CA GLY A 243 -20.42 2.34 -16.99
C GLY A 243 -21.25 1.20 -16.41
N THR A 244 -22.55 1.22 -16.70
CA THR A 244 -23.56 0.33 -16.10
C THR A 244 -24.21 -0.64 -17.09
N ALA A 245 -23.69 -0.77 -18.31
CA ALA A 245 -24.17 -1.82 -19.22
C ALA A 245 -23.83 -3.21 -18.67
N ILE A 246 -24.63 -4.23 -18.98
CA ILE A 246 -24.34 -5.62 -18.58
C ILE A 246 -22.98 -6.10 -19.14
N SER A 247 -22.63 -5.66 -20.36
CA SER A 247 -21.32 -5.94 -20.99
C SER A 247 -20.13 -5.38 -20.23
N ASN A 248 -20.36 -4.46 -19.30
CA ASN A 248 -19.31 -3.83 -18.50
C ASN A 248 -19.04 -4.59 -17.19
N ILE A 249 -19.79 -5.64 -16.89
CA ILE A 249 -19.58 -6.45 -15.68
C ILE A 249 -18.25 -7.20 -15.82
N ILE A 250 -17.34 -6.97 -14.88
CA ILE A 250 -16.02 -7.60 -14.78
C ILE A 250 -15.90 -8.52 -13.56
N GLY A 251 -16.90 -8.52 -12.69
CA GLY A 251 -17.06 -9.45 -11.58
C GLY A 251 -18.49 -9.37 -11.07
N GLY A 252 -19.08 -10.48 -10.65
CA GLY A 252 -20.48 -10.50 -10.21
C GLY A 252 -20.79 -11.72 -9.36
N ASN A 253 -21.76 -11.57 -8.46
CA ASN A 253 -22.33 -12.67 -7.70
C ASN A 253 -23.83 -12.47 -7.55
N ARG A 254 -24.59 -13.56 -7.59
CA ARG A 254 -26.05 -13.55 -7.44
C ARG A 254 -26.45 -14.17 -6.11
N GLY A 255 -27.17 -13.39 -5.30
CA GLY A 255 -27.88 -13.90 -4.13
C GLY A 255 -29.33 -14.23 -4.49
N ASN A 256 -29.76 -15.46 -4.24
CA ASN A 256 -31.17 -15.84 -4.31
C ASN A 256 -31.75 -15.79 -2.90
N ILE A 257 -32.72 -14.91 -2.67
CA ILE A 257 -33.22 -14.55 -1.35
C ILE A 257 -34.71 -14.88 -1.30
N MET A 258 -35.13 -15.68 -0.31
CA MET A 258 -36.56 -15.97 -0.11
C MET A 258 -37.36 -14.68 0.07
N ASP A 259 -38.55 -14.61 -0.49
CA ASP A 259 -39.33 -13.37 -0.56
C ASP A 259 -39.61 -12.75 0.80
N ILE A 260 -39.93 -13.59 1.79
CA ILE A 260 -40.19 -13.14 3.16
C ILE A 260 -38.93 -12.50 3.79
N ILE A 261 -37.74 -13.01 3.47
CA ILE A 261 -36.48 -12.46 3.97
C ILE A 261 -36.16 -11.16 3.24
N ALA A 262 -36.34 -11.11 1.92
CA ALA A 262 -36.12 -9.89 1.15
C ALA A 262 -37.05 -8.75 1.57
N GLN A 263 -38.29 -9.05 1.97
CA GLN A 263 -39.28 -8.05 2.42
C GLN A 263 -38.96 -7.46 3.79
N PHE A 264 -38.54 -8.30 4.75
CA PHE A 264 -38.42 -7.90 6.16
C PHE A 264 -37.00 -7.84 6.68
N GLY A 265 -36.02 -8.36 5.94
CA GLY A 265 -34.63 -8.44 6.32
C GLY A 265 -33.71 -7.84 5.27
N ASN A 266 -32.42 -7.75 5.64
CA ASN A 266 -31.36 -7.31 4.75
C ASN A 266 -30.35 -8.45 4.60
N THR A 267 -30.18 -8.96 3.37
CA THR A 267 -29.34 -10.14 3.11
C THR A 267 -28.01 -9.71 2.48
N PRO A 268 -26.85 -10.13 3.02
CA PRO A 268 -25.57 -9.80 2.43
C PRO A 268 -25.38 -10.51 1.10
N ILE A 269 -24.87 -9.78 0.12
CA ILE A 269 -24.33 -10.30 -1.12
C ILE A 269 -22.91 -9.77 -1.21
N ASN A 270 -21.95 -10.64 -1.48
CA ASN A 270 -20.54 -10.27 -1.64
C ASN A 270 -20.06 -10.63 -3.06
N VAL A 271 -19.17 -9.82 -3.58
CA VAL A 271 -18.51 -10.01 -4.88
C VAL A 271 -17.01 -9.79 -4.71
N ASN A 272 -16.21 -10.59 -5.39
CA ASN A 272 -14.78 -10.38 -5.52
C ASN A 272 -14.33 -10.73 -6.93
N CYS A 273 -13.31 -10.04 -7.43
CA CYS A 273 -12.61 -10.44 -8.64
C CYS A 273 -11.15 -9.98 -8.63
N ILE A 274 -10.34 -10.65 -9.44
CA ILE A 274 -8.98 -10.21 -9.79
C ILE A 274 -8.97 -9.94 -11.29
N VAL A 275 -8.60 -8.73 -11.68
CA VAL A 275 -8.75 -8.27 -13.06
C VAL A 275 -7.65 -7.29 -13.43
N HIS A 276 -7.24 -7.33 -14.70
CA HIS A 276 -6.36 -6.30 -15.25
C HIS A 276 -7.16 -5.04 -15.62
N LEU A 277 -6.68 -3.89 -15.15
CA LEU A 277 -7.26 -2.57 -15.47
C LEU A 277 -6.18 -1.66 -16.04
N ASN A 278 -6.60 -0.75 -16.90
CA ASN A 278 -5.76 0.26 -17.50
C ASN A 278 -5.94 1.60 -16.76
N ALA A 279 -4.88 2.40 -16.74
CA ALA A 279 -4.99 3.81 -16.37
C ALA A 279 -6.12 4.48 -17.17
N GLY A 280 -6.98 5.23 -16.49
CA GLY A 280 -8.16 5.87 -17.07
C GLY A 280 -9.46 5.08 -16.90
N ASP A 281 -9.41 3.79 -16.59
CA ASP A 281 -10.62 3.01 -16.33
C ASP A 281 -11.35 3.49 -15.07
N ARG A 282 -12.68 3.34 -15.07
CA ARG A 282 -13.57 3.65 -13.96
C ARG A 282 -14.26 2.40 -13.48
N VAL A 283 -14.23 2.14 -12.17
CA VAL A 283 -14.79 0.93 -11.59
C VAL A 283 -15.88 1.28 -10.58
N TYR A 284 -17.06 0.66 -10.74
CA TYR A 284 -18.25 0.91 -9.96
C TYR A 284 -18.68 -0.35 -9.21
N LEU A 285 -19.26 -0.16 -8.03
CA LEU A 285 -20.12 -1.18 -7.41
C LEU A 285 -21.54 -0.95 -7.91
N THR A 286 -22.18 -2.00 -8.43
CA THR A 286 -23.53 -1.89 -8.99
C THR A 286 -24.40 -3.06 -8.53
N MET A 287 -25.71 -2.85 -8.56
CA MET A 287 -26.70 -3.88 -8.24
C MET A 287 -27.84 -3.86 -9.26
N ASN A 288 -28.37 -5.03 -9.60
CA ASN A 288 -29.58 -5.15 -10.40
C ASN A 288 -30.39 -6.39 -10.03
N TYR A 289 -31.66 -6.37 -10.41
CA TYR A 289 -32.48 -7.56 -10.43
C TYR A 289 -31.87 -8.59 -11.39
N GLY A 290 -31.84 -9.84 -10.97
CA GLY A 290 -31.25 -10.95 -11.71
C GLY A 290 -32.29 -11.96 -12.19
N ALA A 291 -33.17 -12.44 -11.31
CA ALA A 291 -34.18 -13.47 -11.64
C ALA A 291 -35.21 -13.63 -10.51
N GLY A 292 -36.27 -14.40 -10.75
CA GLY A 292 -37.28 -14.76 -9.73
C GLY A 292 -38.43 -13.76 -9.63
N ASP A 293 -38.75 -13.37 -8.41
CA ASP A 293 -39.78 -12.38 -8.10
C ASP A 293 -39.14 -11.00 -7.92
N SER A 294 -39.77 -9.95 -8.43
CA SER A 294 -39.19 -8.60 -8.44
C SER A 294 -39.82 -7.72 -7.36
N PRO A 295 -39.07 -6.79 -6.74
CA PRO A 295 -39.68 -5.80 -5.87
C PRO A 295 -40.72 -4.95 -6.61
N THR A 296 -41.75 -4.50 -5.88
CA THR A 296 -42.86 -3.71 -6.46
C THR A 296 -42.78 -2.22 -6.16
N THR A 297 -42.11 -1.84 -5.06
CA THR A 297 -42.12 -0.46 -4.55
C THR A 297 -40.75 0.21 -4.62
N SER A 298 -39.71 -0.50 -4.19
CA SER A 298 -38.34 0.00 -4.16
C SER A 298 -37.34 -1.15 -4.16
N ALA A 299 -36.05 -0.86 -4.27
CA ALA A 299 -34.97 -1.77 -3.86
C ALA A 299 -34.07 -1.01 -2.88
N ARG A 300 -33.55 -1.66 -1.84
CA ARG A 300 -32.87 -0.97 -0.74
C ARG A 300 -31.57 -1.64 -0.33
N ILE A 301 -30.63 -0.83 0.16
CA ILE A 301 -29.45 -1.28 0.89
C ILE A 301 -29.51 -0.64 2.27
N ALA A 302 -29.63 -1.45 3.32
CA ALA A 302 -29.90 -0.98 4.67
C ALA A 302 -29.07 -1.72 5.72
N VAL A 303 -28.74 -1.03 6.81
CA VAL A 303 -27.94 -1.58 7.91
C VAL A 303 -28.73 -2.69 8.61
N PRO A 304 -28.19 -3.92 8.69
CA PRO A 304 -28.77 -4.96 9.53
C PRO A 304 -28.71 -4.54 10.99
N ASN A 305 -29.73 -4.87 11.78
CA ASN A 305 -29.82 -4.47 13.20
C ASN A 305 -28.60 -4.89 14.07
N SER A 306 -27.85 -5.91 13.63
CA SER A 306 -26.68 -6.43 14.35
C SER A 306 -25.35 -5.83 13.89
N LEU A 307 -25.35 -4.95 12.89
CA LEU A 307 -24.15 -4.39 12.27
C LEU A 307 -24.22 -2.87 12.20
N ILE A 308 -23.09 -2.25 11.89
CA ILE A 308 -22.97 -0.79 11.79
C ILE A 308 -23.00 -0.37 10.31
N GLU A 309 -22.52 -1.23 9.41
CA GLU A 309 -22.32 -0.92 7.99
C GLU A 309 -23.20 -1.81 7.11
N ASN A 310 -23.66 -1.28 5.98
CA ASN A 310 -24.54 -1.98 5.05
C ASN A 310 -23.95 -2.24 3.66
N ARG A 311 -22.78 -1.67 3.37
CA ARG A 311 -22.05 -1.92 2.12
C ARG A 311 -20.60 -1.53 2.27
N ASN A 312 -19.77 -2.12 1.42
CA ASN A 312 -18.36 -1.81 1.26
C ASN A 312 -17.95 -1.98 -0.20
N PHE A 313 -16.98 -1.17 -0.61
CA PHE A 313 -16.32 -1.32 -1.89
C PHE A 313 -14.84 -1.01 -1.76
N SER A 314 -13.99 -1.96 -2.13
CA SER A 314 -12.56 -1.88 -1.92
C SER A 314 -11.76 -2.36 -3.11
N MET A 315 -10.52 -1.86 -3.21
CA MET A 315 -9.60 -2.22 -4.26
C MET A 315 -8.14 -2.19 -3.81
N GLN A 316 -7.39 -3.14 -4.33
CA GLN A 316 -5.97 -3.31 -4.08
C GLN A 316 -5.26 -3.63 -5.39
N GLN A 317 -4.21 -2.87 -5.73
CA GLN A 317 -3.32 -3.26 -6.82
C GLN A 317 -2.40 -4.39 -6.34
N LEU A 318 -2.37 -5.49 -7.10
CA LEU A 318 -1.56 -6.67 -6.81
C LEU A 318 -0.23 -6.65 -7.57
N SER A 319 -0.22 -6.11 -8.79
CA SER A 319 0.99 -5.99 -9.60
C SER A 319 0.88 -4.87 -10.61
N VAL A 320 2.04 -4.30 -10.94
CA VAL A 320 2.26 -3.45 -12.12
C VAL A 320 2.81 -4.30 -13.27
N PRO A 321 2.51 -3.98 -14.54
CA PRO A 321 3.11 -4.63 -15.71
C PRO A 321 4.63 -4.48 -15.76
#